data_AF-A0A0G1U872-F1
#
_entry.id   AF-A0A0G1U872-F1
#
_cell.length_a   1.000
_cell.length_b   1.000
_cell.length_c   1.000
_cell.angle_alpha   90.00
_cell.angle_beta   90.00
_cell.angle_gamma   90.00
#
_symmetry.space_group_name_H-M   'P 1'
#
loop_
_entity.id
_entity.type
_entity.pdbx_description
1 polymer ?
#
loop_
_entity_poly.entity_id
_entity_poly.type
_entity_poly.pdbx_seq_one_letter_code
_entity_poly.pdbx_strand_id
1 'polypeptide(L)'
;MRKIPAAILIFAGIILGRPGEQVFAAPVQSGFEEQLVFSGLNQPSSVRFSPDGRVFVAEKRGVIKVFDSLSDTTPTTFADLRTNVYNFWDRGLLGMALDPGFPDKPYIYILYAYDAAIGGTAPRWGTANTDSDPCPTPPGPTDDGCIASGRLSRLQAAGNVMTGSEQVLIEDWCQQYPSHSIGSIVFGPDGALYVSGGDGASFGFADWGQDGNPVNPCGDPPGAPGTALTPPTAEGGALRSQDLRTSGDPVSLDGAILRVNPDTGAALPNNPLIANPDDNAKRIIAYGLRNPFRTTIRPGTNEVWLGDVGWGEWEEINKIDNPTDATVENFGWPCYEGRNRQGGYDAANLNICEALYGSANTHTEPFYTYHHNAKVVP
;
A
#
# COMPACT_ATOMS: atom_id res chain seq x y z
N MET A 1 -19.48 -3.14 -60.90
CA MET A 1 -19.00 -1.75 -60.72
C MET A 1 -17.59 -1.83 -60.12
N ARG A 2 -16.59 -2.15 -60.94
CA ARG A 2 -15.48 -1.27 -61.35
C ARG A 2 -15.02 -0.27 -60.27
N LYS A 3 -13.83 -0.57 -59.74
CA LYS A 3 -12.98 0.17 -58.81
C LYS A 3 -12.56 1.52 -59.41
N ILE A 4 -12.52 2.57 -58.58
CA ILE A 4 -11.78 3.82 -58.84
C ILE A 4 -10.75 3.94 -57.71
N PRO A 5 -9.44 4.10 -57.98
CA PRO A 5 -8.43 4.24 -56.95
C PRO A 5 -8.40 5.70 -56.45
N ALA A 6 -8.48 5.91 -55.14
CA ALA A 6 -8.13 7.18 -54.54
C ALA A 6 -6.60 7.25 -54.43
N ALA A 7 -6.01 8.25 -55.10
CA ALA A 7 -4.58 8.53 -55.05
C ALA A 7 -4.17 8.98 -53.65
N ILE A 8 -3.14 8.32 -53.09
CA ILE A 8 -2.47 8.76 -51.86
C ILE A 8 -1.52 9.90 -52.26
N LEU A 9 -1.85 11.13 -51.88
CA LEU A 9 -0.89 12.23 -51.85
C LEU A 9 -0.01 12.07 -50.61
N ILE A 10 1.26 11.73 -50.81
CA ILE A 10 2.29 11.77 -49.76
C ILE A 10 2.69 13.25 -49.60
N PHE A 11 2.16 13.93 -48.58
CA PHE A 11 2.78 15.15 -48.09
C PHE A 11 4.00 14.74 -47.24
N ALA A 12 5.19 14.97 -47.76
CA ALA A 12 6.42 14.95 -46.97
C ALA A 12 6.43 16.20 -46.07
N GLY A 13 5.74 16.11 -44.92
CA GLY A 13 5.84 17.09 -43.85
C GLY A 13 7.21 16.97 -43.19
N ILE A 14 8.06 17.97 -43.39
CA ILE A 14 9.28 18.15 -42.60
C ILE A 14 8.84 18.32 -41.14
N ILE A 15 9.05 17.29 -40.32
CA ILE A 15 8.92 17.40 -38.85
C ILE A 15 10.12 18.22 -38.39
N LEU A 16 9.93 19.53 -38.29
CA LEU A 16 10.82 20.38 -37.49
C LEU A 16 10.63 19.93 -36.04
N GLY A 17 11.59 19.16 -35.53
CA GLY A 17 11.63 18.75 -34.14
C GLY A 17 11.50 19.97 -33.24
N ARG A 18 10.43 20.03 -32.45
CA ARG A 18 10.36 20.99 -31.35
C ARG A 18 11.54 20.68 -30.42
N PRO A 19 12.40 21.65 -30.08
CA PRO A 19 13.37 21.42 -29.02
C PRO A 19 12.58 20.98 -27.78
N GLY A 20 13.00 19.86 -27.18
CA GLY A 20 12.35 19.33 -25.98
C GLY A 20 12.29 20.45 -24.94
N GLU A 21 11.09 20.72 -24.44
CA GLU A 21 10.93 21.60 -23.28
C GLU A 21 11.77 20.99 -22.16
N GLN A 22 12.83 21.69 -21.77
CA GLN A 22 13.47 21.44 -20.49
C GLN A 22 12.41 21.70 -19.42
N VAL A 23 11.95 20.63 -18.77
CA VAL A 23 11.14 20.75 -17.56
C VAL A 23 12.04 21.36 -16.50
N PHE A 24 12.01 22.68 -16.37
CA PHE A 24 12.61 23.34 -15.22
C PHE A 24 11.80 22.94 -14.00
N ALA A 25 12.46 22.35 -12.99
CA ALA A 25 11.88 22.15 -11.68
C ALA A 25 11.27 23.49 -11.21
N ALA A 26 10.08 23.43 -10.60
CA ALA A 26 9.45 24.61 -10.03
C ALA A 26 10.45 25.30 -9.09
N PRO A 27 10.51 26.65 -9.06
CA PRO A 27 11.41 27.33 -8.17
C PRO A 27 11.13 26.89 -6.74
N VAL A 28 12.19 26.52 -6.02
CA VAL A 28 12.12 26.15 -4.61
C VAL A 28 11.44 27.29 -3.83
N GLN A 29 10.51 26.93 -2.95
CA GLN A 29 9.74 27.92 -2.18
C GLN A 29 10.68 28.83 -1.37
N SER A 30 10.32 30.10 -1.18
CA SER A 30 11.12 31.03 -0.38
C SER A 30 11.41 30.45 1.01
N GLY A 31 12.68 30.44 1.41
CA GLY A 31 13.13 29.86 2.68
C GLY A 31 13.56 28.38 2.58
N PHE A 32 13.48 27.78 1.40
CA PHE A 32 13.99 26.43 1.13
C PHE A 32 15.17 26.49 0.16
N GLU A 33 16.08 25.51 0.30
CA GLU A 33 17.15 25.24 -0.65
C GLU A 33 17.07 23.77 -1.09
N GLU A 34 17.44 23.49 -2.34
CA GLU A 34 17.52 22.13 -2.87
C GLU A 34 18.97 21.74 -3.09
N GLN A 35 19.38 20.61 -2.52
CA GLN A 35 20.71 20.06 -2.69
C GLN A 35 20.61 18.58 -3.05
N LEU A 36 21.32 18.17 -4.10
CA LEU A 36 21.52 16.76 -4.42
C LEU A 36 22.44 16.11 -3.36
N VAL A 37 21.91 15.15 -2.61
CA VAL A 37 22.67 14.39 -1.61
C VAL A 37 23.17 13.07 -2.20
N PHE A 38 22.26 12.22 -2.68
CA PHE A 38 22.58 10.94 -3.32
C PHE A 38 22.05 10.88 -4.75
N SER A 39 22.76 10.20 -5.63
CA SER A 39 22.36 9.97 -7.03
C SER A 39 22.61 8.52 -7.44
N GLY A 40 22.04 8.09 -8.57
CA GLY A 40 22.26 6.74 -9.10
C GLY A 40 21.45 5.63 -8.41
N LEU A 41 20.44 6.00 -7.63
CA LEU A 41 19.48 5.09 -7.02
C LEU A 41 18.41 4.64 -8.03
N ASN A 42 17.89 3.44 -7.86
CA ASN A 42 16.79 2.90 -8.67
C ASN A 42 15.46 3.04 -7.93
N GLN A 43 14.60 3.98 -8.35
CA GLN A 43 13.26 4.21 -7.79
C GLN A 43 13.24 4.19 -6.24
N PRO A 44 13.96 5.10 -5.55
CA PRO A 44 13.98 5.13 -4.10
C PRO A 44 12.57 5.38 -3.55
N SER A 45 12.10 4.52 -2.65
CA SER A 45 10.74 4.51 -2.10
C SER A 45 10.69 4.98 -0.64
N SER A 46 11.77 4.78 0.12
CA SER A 46 11.88 5.17 1.52
C SER A 46 13.32 5.51 1.91
N VAL A 47 13.47 6.52 2.76
CA VAL A 47 14.75 6.96 3.33
C VAL A 47 14.65 6.99 4.84
N ARG A 48 15.62 6.44 5.57
CA ARG A 48 15.70 6.48 7.03
C ARG A 48 17.11 6.83 7.50
N PHE A 49 17.18 7.73 8.47
CA PHE A 49 18.42 8.15 9.10
C PHE A 49 18.57 7.41 10.42
N SER A 50 19.71 6.78 10.64
CA SER A 50 20.03 6.17 11.93
C SER A 50 20.68 7.19 12.88
N PRO A 51 20.55 7.01 14.20
CA PRO A 51 21.21 7.87 15.19
C PRO A 51 22.74 7.90 15.09
N ASP A 52 23.35 6.87 14.50
CA ASP A 52 24.81 6.78 14.28
C ASP A 52 25.29 7.48 12.99
N GLY A 53 24.40 8.16 12.27
CA GLY A 53 24.74 9.01 11.11
C GLY A 53 24.62 8.34 9.75
N ARG A 54 24.30 7.04 9.69
CA ARG A 54 24.07 6.32 8.43
C ARG A 54 22.71 6.67 7.82
N VAL A 55 22.61 6.48 6.51
CA VAL A 55 21.35 6.66 5.78
C VAL A 55 21.00 5.39 5.03
N PHE A 56 19.84 4.82 5.36
CA PHE A 56 19.28 3.68 4.66
C PHE A 56 18.30 4.18 3.60
N VAL A 57 18.48 3.73 2.36
CA VAL A 57 17.61 4.04 1.24
C VAL A 57 17.07 2.74 0.67
N ALA A 58 15.76 2.54 0.76
CA ALA A 58 15.10 1.43 0.11
C ALA A 58 14.75 1.81 -1.34
N GLU A 59 15.06 0.93 -2.26
CA GLU A 59 14.67 0.96 -3.65
C GLU A 59 13.42 0.11 -3.83
N LYS A 60 12.44 0.59 -4.61
CA LYS A 60 11.14 -0.08 -4.81
C LYS A 60 11.28 -1.53 -5.27
N ARG A 61 12.34 -1.84 -6.02
CA ARG A 61 12.70 -3.20 -6.46
C ARG A 61 13.08 -4.18 -5.35
N GLY A 62 13.17 -3.77 -4.09
CA GLY A 62 13.53 -4.65 -2.98
C GLY A 62 15.02 -4.66 -2.62
N VAL A 63 15.78 -3.65 -3.03
CA VAL A 63 17.17 -3.48 -2.61
C VAL A 63 17.25 -2.37 -1.57
N ILE A 64 17.99 -2.60 -0.49
CA ILE A 64 18.27 -1.58 0.53
C ILE A 64 19.73 -1.19 0.42
N LYS A 65 19.99 0.10 0.24
CA LYS A 65 21.31 0.72 0.25
C LYS A 65 21.56 1.36 1.61
N VAL A 66 22.79 1.32 2.09
CA VAL A 66 23.23 2.09 3.25
C VAL A 66 24.42 2.97 2.87
N PHE A 67 24.33 4.23 3.26
CA PHE A 67 25.38 5.23 3.12
C PHE A 67 25.94 5.52 4.51
N ASP A 68 27.26 5.64 4.63
CA ASP A 68 27.91 5.91 5.91
C ASP A 68 27.67 7.35 6.42
N SER A 69 27.34 8.26 5.51
CA SER A 69 27.04 9.67 5.80
C SER A 69 26.35 10.34 4.60
N LEU A 70 25.92 11.59 4.76
CA LEU A 70 25.41 12.42 3.64
C LEU A 70 26.47 12.70 2.56
N SER A 71 27.76 12.56 2.88
CA SER A 71 28.87 12.75 1.93
C SER A 71 29.34 11.45 1.28
N ASP A 72 28.80 10.30 1.69
CA ASP A 72 29.15 9.02 1.11
C ASP A 72 28.52 8.89 -0.29
N THR A 73 29.35 8.62 -1.29
CA THR A 73 28.93 8.43 -2.69
C THR A 73 28.96 6.95 -3.12
N THR A 74 29.34 6.05 -2.22
CA THR A 74 29.61 4.63 -2.49
C THR A 74 28.80 3.73 -1.55
N PRO A 75 27.46 3.68 -1.70
CA PRO A 75 26.62 2.94 -0.78
C PRO A 75 26.89 1.44 -0.80
N THR A 76 26.81 0.83 0.37
CA THR A 76 26.80 -0.63 0.52
C THR A 76 25.39 -1.16 0.26
N THR A 77 25.27 -2.31 -0.40
CA THR A 77 23.98 -3.05 -0.43
C THR A 77 23.79 -3.71 0.93
N PHE A 78 22.83 -3.20 1.71
CA PHE A 78 22.45 -3.78 2.99
C PHE A 78 21.71 -5.11 2.82
N ALA A 79 20.68 -5.12 1.96
CA ALA A 79 19.87 -6.30 1.65
C ALA A 79 19.43 -6.29 0.18
N ASP A 80 19.27 -7.47 -0.40
CA ASP A 80 18.72 -7.70 -1.74
C ASP A 80 17.59 -8.73 -1.63
N LEU A 81 16.35 -8.26 -1.76
CA LEU A 81 15.12 -9.02 -1.62
C LEU A 81 14.36 -9.13 -2.94
N ARG A 82 15.03 -8.87 -4.08
CA ARG A 82 14.42 -8.87 -5.43
C ARG A 82 13.75 -10.18 -5.82
N THR A 83 14.06 -11.29 -5.15
CA THR A 83 13.37 -12.56 -5.37
C THR A 83 12.02 -12.63 -4.65
N ASN A 84 11.86 -11.91 -3.53
CA ASN A 84 10.66 -11.92 -2.71
C ASN A 84 9.72 -10.74 -3.03
N VAL A 85 10.29 -9.59 -3.40
CA VAL A 85 9.55 -8.36 -3.63
C VAL A 85 8.94 -8.36 -5.02
N TYR A 86 7.63 -8.16 -5.11
CA TYR A 86 6.93 -7.96 -6.36
C TYR A 86 7.07 -6.50 -6.82
N ASN A 87 8.02 -6.22 -7.72
CA ASN A 87 8.20 -4.87 -8.23
C ASN A 87 7.41 -4.61 -9.52
N PHE A 88 6.16 -4.15 -9.39
CA PHE A 88 5.31 -3.84 -10.52
C PHE A 88 4.23 -2.80 -10.18
N TRP A 89 4.16 -1.70 -10.94
CA TRP A 89 3.23 -0.58 -10.72
C TRP A 89 3.35 0.01 -9.32
N ASP A 90 2.33 -0.01 -8.47
CA ASP A 90 2.41 0.53 -7.10
C ASP A 90 3.12 -0.43 -6.15
N ARG A 91 3.23 -1.72 -6.52
CA ARG A 91 3.86 -2.76 -5.70
C ARG A 91 5.37 -2.61 -5.62
N GLY A 92 5.93 -3.05 -4.51
CA GLY A 92 7.37 -3.12 -4.29
C GLY A 92 7.68 -3.08 -2.79
N LEU A 93 8.92 -2.74 -2.46
CA LEU A 93 9.30 -2.38 -1.09
C LEU A 93 8.97 -0.90 -0.88
N LEU A 94 7.93 -0.60 -0.08
CA LEU A 94 7.41 0.77 0.07
C LEU A 94 7.56 1.31 1.48
N GLY A 95 7.55 0.44 2.50
CA GLY A 95 7.74 0.82 3.89
C GLY A 95 9.11 0.40 4.41
N MET A 96 9.77 1.29 5.16
CA MET A 96 10.97 0.96 5.93
C MET A 96 10.99 1.76 7.24
N ALA A 97 11.36 1.14 8.36
CA ALA A 97 11.60 1.82 9.64
C ALA A 97 12.83 1.20 10.32
N LEU A 98 13.58 2.01 11.07
CA LEU A 98 14.65 1.53 11.94
C LEU A 98 14.11 1.37 13.35
N ASP A 99 14.60 0.39 14.10
CA ASP A 99 14.32 0.30 15.54
C ASP A 99 14.73 1.62 16.23
N PRO A 100 13.92 2.20 17.14
CA PRO A 100 14.27 3.42 17.86
C PRO A 100 15.57 3.30 18.68
N GLY A 101 15.98 2.09 19.05
CA GLY A 101 17.24 1.79 19.73
C GLY A 101 18.41 1.46 18.81
N PHE A 102 18.30 1.70 17.49
CA PHE A 102 19.40 1.47 16.56
C PHE A 102 20.59 2.42 16.84
N PRO A 103 21.86 1.96 16.81
CA PRO A 103 22.32 0.65 16.34
C PRO A 103 22.37 -0.47 17.40
N ASP A 104 22.13 -0.17 18.68
CA ASP A 104 22.20 -1.17 19.77
C ASP A 104 21.12 -2.26 19.64
N LYS A 105 19.97 -1.88 19.07
CA LYS A 105 18.97 -2.78 18.51
C LYS A 105 19.11 -2.75 16.99
N PRO A 106 19.92 -3.65 16.39
CA PRO A 106 20.29 -3.56 14.98
C PRO A 106 19.17 -4.11 14.08
N TYR A 107 17.94 -3.64 14.25
CA TYR A 107 16.78 -4.12 13.51
C TYR A 107 16.25 -3.06 12.55
N ILE A 108 15.91 -3.54 11.35
CA ILE A 108 15.27 -2.77 10.29
C ILE A 108 13.98 -3.48 9.93
N TYR A 109 12.90 -2.74 9.84
CA TYR A 109 11.57 -3.25 9.53
C TYR A 109 11.19 -2.81 8.12
N ILE A 110 10.66 -3.73 7.34
CA ILE A 110 10.26 -3.48 5.96
C ILE A 110 8.83 -3.95 5.71
N LEU A 111 8.15 -3.22 4.84
CA LEU A 111 6.83 -3.56 4.35
C LEU A 111 6.86 -3.56 2.83
N TYR A 112 6.44 -4.66 2.23
CA TYR A 112 6.52 -4.83 0.79
C TYR A 112 5.42 -5.75 0.23
N ALA A 113 5.12 -5.60 -1.07
CA ALA A 113 4.31 -6.55 -1.80
C ALA A 113 5.13 -7.82 -2.05
N TYR A 114 4.75 -8.93 -1.44
CA TYR A 114 5.37 -10.22 -1.63
C TYR A 114 4.87 -10.86 -2.93
N ASP A 115 5.81 -11.38 -3.72
CA ASP A 115 5.54 -11.98 -5.03
C ASP A 115 5.01 -13.42 -4.92
N ALA A 116 3.94 -13.59 -4.15
CA ALA A 116 3.13 -14.79 -4.12
C ALA A 116 1.75 -14.48 -3.52
N ALA A 117 0.80 -15.39 -3.68
CA ALA A 117 -0.40 -15.37 -2.83
C ALA A 117 -0.02 -15.71 -1.38
N ILE A 118 -0.89 -15.41 -0.42
CA ILE A 118 -0.70 -15.74 0.99
C ILE A 118 -0.38 -17.25 1.15
N GLY A 119 0.71 -17.57 1.84
CA GLY A 119 1.19 -18.94 2.03
C GLY A 119 1.94 -19.53 0.83
N GLY A 120 2.14 -18.74 -0.22
CA GLY A 120 2.88 -19.13 -1.43
C GLY A 120 4.38 -18.86 -1.36
N THR A 121 5.08 -19.28 -2.41
CA THR A 121 6.53 -19.12 -2.54
C THR A 121 6.85 -18.15 -3.67
N ALA A 122 7.64 -17.12 -3.37
CA ALA A 122 8.16 -16.19 -4.36
C ALA A 122 9.41 -16.74 -5.08
N PRO A 123 9.68 -16.30 -6.32
CA PRO A 123 8.84 -15.42 -7.12
C PRO A 123 7.74 -16.24 -7.82
N ARG A 124 6.50 -15.75 -7.76
CA ARG A 124 5.36 -16.28 -8.52
C ARG A 124 5.32 -15.66 -9.91
N TRP A 125 5.63 -14.37 -10.01
CA TRP A 125 5.62 -13.61 -11.25
C TRP A 125 7.05 -13.18 -11.61
N GLY A 126 7.32 -12.96 -12.90
CA GLY A 126 8.66 -12.51 -13.31
C GLY A 126 9.78 -13.54 -13.08
N THR A 127 10.95 -13.06 -12.64
CA THR A 127 12.16 -13.89 -12.51
C THR A 127 12.98 -13.43 -11.31
N ALA A 128 13.51 -14.39 -10.56
CA ALA A 128 14.34 -14.14 -9.38
C ALA A 128 15.49 -13.17 -9.65
N ASN A 129 15.73 -12.26 -8.71
CA ASN A 129 16.84 -11.29 -8.71
C ASN A 129 16.83 -10.31 -9.90
N THR A 130 15.66 -10.02 -10.46
CA THR A 130 15.48 -8.99 -11.50
C THR A 130 14.90 -7.70 -10.93
N ASP A 131 15.00 -6.62 -11.69
CA ASP A 131 14.56 -5.30 -11.22
C ASP A 131 13.08 -5.02 -11.49
N SER A 132 12.39 -5.89 -12.24
CA SER A 132 10.99 -5.72 -12.60
C SER A 132 10.35 -7.08 -12.82
N ASP A 133 9.15 -7.26 -12.25
CA ASP A 133 8.39 -8.49 -12.37
C ASP A 133 7.12 -8.19 -13.18
N PRO A 134 7.12 -8.27 -14.51
CA PRO A 134 5.92 -7.96 -15.28
C PRO A 134 4.82 -8.99 -15.01
N CYS A 135 3.59 -8.52 -14.80
CA CYS A 135 2.40 -9.36 -14.83
C CYS A 135 2.16 -9.84 -16.28
N PRO A 136 2.17 -11.16 -16.57
CA PRO A 136 1.93 -11.65 -17.92
C PRO A 136 0.49 -11.39 -18.37
N THR A 137 0.23 -11.44 -19.67
CA THR A 137 -1.11 -11.32 -20.25
C THR A 137 -1.40 -12.58 -21.09
N PRO A 138 -2.32 -13.47 -20.65
CA PRO A 138 -3.07 -13.45 -19.38
C PRO A 138 -2.20 -13.73 -18.12
N PRO A 139 -2.64 -13.39 -16.89
CA PRO A 139 -3.96 -12.84 -16.54
C PRO A 139 -4.15 -11.36 -16.87
N GLY A 140 -3.08 -10.61 -17.12
CA GLY A 140 -3.15 -9.18 -17.41
C GLY A 140 -3.27 -8.34 -16.14
N PRO A 141 -2.46 -7.28 -15.96
CA PRO A 141 -2.41 -6.55 -14.70
C PRO A 141 -3.70 -5.80 -14.35
N THR A 142 -4.48 -5.39 -15.35
CA THR A 142 -5.74 -4.66 -15.20
C THR A 142 -6.95 -5.45 -15.69
N ASP A 143 -6.71 -6.65 -16.22
CA ASP A 143 -7.78 -7.56 -16.65
C ASP A 143 -8.14 -8.44 -15.43
N ASP A 144 -7.54 -9.62 -15.30
CA ASP A 144 -7.79 -10.53 -14.19
C ASP A 144 -6.87 -10.27 -12.97
N GLY A 145 -5.83 -9.46 -13.13
CA GLY A 145 -4.87 -9.13 -12.08
C GLY A 145 -3.84 -10.24 -11.82
N CYS A 146 -2.72 -9.86 -11.23
CA CYS A 146 -1.68 -10.79 -10.78
C CYS A 146 -1.70 -10.88 -9.26
N ILE A 147 -2.23 -11.99 -8.74
CA ILE A 147 -2.40 -12.17 -7.30
C ILE A 147 -1.05 -12.11 -6.55
N ALA A 148 -1.03 -11.34 -5.48
CA ALA A 148 0.12 -11.12 -4.60
C ALA A 148 -0.37 -11.01 -3.15
N SER A 149 0.56 -10.81 -2.22
CA SER A 149 0.25 -10.54 -0.81
C SER A 149 1.12 -9.41 -0.27
N GLY A 150 0.80 -8.88 0.90
CA GLY A 150 1.66 -7.97 1.66
C GLY A 150 2.49 -8.71 2.70
N ARG A 151 3.70 -8.24 2.95
CA ARG A 151 4.58 -8.83 3.96
C ARG A 151 5.28 -7.76 4.79
N LEU A 152 5.15 -7.92 6.11
CA LEU A 152 5.90 -7.18 7.12
C LEU A 152 7.01 -8.07 7.65
N SER A 153 8.25 -7.58 7.58
CA SER A 153 9.42 -8.34 8.00
C SER A 153 10.40 -7.52 8.83
N ARG A 154 11.16 -8.21 9.67
CA ARG A 154 12.32 -7.70 10.40
C ARG A 154 13.61 -8.26 9.81
N LEU A 155 14.57 -7.39 9.57
CA LEU A 155 15.93 -7.68 9.13
C LEU A 155 16.90 -7.32 10.25
N GLN A 156 17.97 -8.09 10.42
CA GLN A 156 19.01 -7.82 11.39
C GLN A 156 20.27 -7.30 10.71
N ALA A 157 20.86 -6.22 11.24
CA ALA A 157 22.09 -5.63 10.74
C ALA A 157 23.33 -6.20 11.48
N ALA A 158 24.41 -6.41 10.73
CA ALA A 158 25.77 -6.57 11.22
C ALA A 158 26.63 -5.51 10.52
N GLY A 159 26.76 -4.33 11.13
CA GLY A 159 27.32 -3.16 10.46
C GLY A 159 26.42 -2.73 9.31
N ASN A 160 26.96 -2.64 8.10
CA ASN A 160 26.29 -2.15 6.89
C ASN A 160 25.62 -3.25 6.04
N VAL A 161 25.62 -4.49 6.51
CA VAL A 161 25.01 -5.62 5.80
C VAL A 161 23.97 -6.30 6.68
N MET A 162 22.96 -6.89 6.04
CA MET A 162 22.05 -7.81 6.70
C MET A 162 22.79 -9.07 7.13
N THR A 163 22.43 -9.59 8.30
CA THR A 163 22.89 -10.90 8.82
C THR A 163 21.69 -11.78 9.15
N GLY A 164 21.89 -13.09 9.10
CA GLY A 164 20.79 -14.05 9.27
C GLY A 164 19.81 -14.05 8.10
N SER A 165 18.63 -14.64 8.34
CA SER A 165 17.52 -14.66 7.39
C SER A 165 16.51 -13.55 7.68
N GLU A 166 15.69 -13.22 6.68
CA GLU A 166 14.50 -12.41 6.87
C GLU A 166 13.58 -13.08 7.92
N GLN A 167 13.12 -12.31 8.90
CA GLN A 167 12.09 -12.76 9.83
C GLN A 167 10.76 -12.15 9.42
N VAL A 168 9.89 -12.99 8.86
CA VAL A 168 8.51 -12.59 8.55
C VAL A 168 7.73 -12.42 9.86
N LEU A 169 7.11 -11.25 10.04
CA LEU A 169 6.25 -10.94 11.17
C LEU A 169 4.77 -11.14 10.81
N ILE A 170 4.37 -10.71 9.61
CA ILE A 170 3.02 -10.83 9.08
C ILE A 170 3.11 -11.04 7.58
N GLU A 171 2.30 -11.97 7.05
CA GLU A 171 2.02 -12.11 5.63
C GLU A 171 0.50 -12.25 5.47
N ASP A 172 -0.10 -11.26 4.80
CA ASP A 172 -1.55 -11.09 4.63
C ASP A 172 -1.81 -10.13 3.44
N TRP A 173 -2.81 -9.25 3.47
CA TRP A 173 -3.12 -8.24 2.44
C TRP A 173 -3.18 -8.83 1.05
N CYS A 174 -4.25 -9.58 0.75
CA CYS A 174 -4.37 -10.18 -0.56
C CYS A 174 -4.44 -9.07 -1.63
N GLN A 175 -3.72 -9.21 -2.74
CA GLN A 175 -3.67 -8.16 -3.76
C GLN A 175 -3.94 -8.77 -5.10
N GLN A 176 -5.17 -8.62 -5.61
CA GLN A 176 -5.50 -9.05 -6.96
C GLN A 176 -4.87 -8.09 -7.98
N TYR A 177 -5.03 -6.79 -7.76
CA TYR A 177 -4.60 -5.75 -8.69
C TYR A 177 -3.31 -5.05 -8.22
N PRO A 178 -2.53 -4.45 -9.15
CA PRO A 178 -1.20 -3.95 -8.84
C PRO A 178 -1.17 -2.52 -8.31
N SER A 179 -2.35 -1.94 -8.02
CA SER A 179 -2.55 -0.66 -7.34
C SER A 179 -2.99 -0.88 -5.88
N HIS A 180 -2.92 0.18 -5.06
CA HIS A 180 -3.37 0.18 -3.66
C HIS A 180 -2.77 -0.99 -2.85
N SER A 181 -1.47 -1.18 -3.04
CA SER A 181 -0.71 -2.22 -2.36
C SER A 181 -0.57 -1.89 -0.86
N ILE A 182 0.51 -2.36 -0.25
CA ILE A 182 0.90 -1.95 1.09
C ILE A 182 1.26 -0.46 1.14
N GLY A 183 1.47 0.09 2.34
CA GLY A 183 1.83 1.50 2.51
C GLY A 183 3.09 1.71 3.34
N SER A 184 2.90 2.31 4.50
CA SER A 184 3.97 2.84 5.35
C SER A 184 4.13 2.04 6.64
N ILE A 185 5.31 2.16 7.22
CA ILE A 185 5.64 1.64 8.56
C ILE A 185 6.33 2.74 9.37
N VAL A 186 5.85 2.95 10.59
CA VAL A 186 6.42 3.90 11.55
C VAL A 186 6.38 3.34 12.97
N PHE A 187 7.35 3.74 13.81
CA PHE A 187 7.29 3.47 15.24
C PHE A 187 6.47 4.54 15.96
N GLY A 188 5.61 4.12 16.87
CA GLY A 188 4.96 5.01 17.82
C GLY A 188 5.83 5.26 19.06
N PRO A 189 5.46 6.29 19.88
CA PRO A 189 6.14 6.58 21.15
C PRO A 189 5.98 5.47 22.20
N ASP A 190 5.03 4.56 21.98
CA ASP A 190 4.77 3.37 22.77
C ASP A 190 5.66 2.17 22.39
N GLY A 191 6.53 2.33 21.38
CA GLY A 191 7.40 1.27 20.88
C GLY A 191 6.70 0.24 19.97
N ALA A 192 5.43 0.47 19.61
CA ALA A 192 4.71 -0.36 18.65
C ALA A 192 5.08 0.02 17.20
N LEU A 193 4.92 -0.94 16.29
CA LEU A 193 4.90 -0.68 14.86
C LEU A 193 3.49 -0.36 14.40
N TYR A 194 3.34 0.75 13.70
CA TYR A 194 2.14 1.15 12.99
C TYR A 194 2.34 0.84 11.52
N VAL A 195 1.43 0.07 10.93
CA VAL A 195 1.58 -0.52 9.60
C VAL A 195 0.32 -0.27 8.80
N SER A 196 0.43 0.25 7.57
CA SER A 196 -0.72 0.51 6.70
C SER A 196 -0.73 -0.41 5.49
N GLY A 197 -1.92 -0.86 5.08
CA GLY A 197 -2.12 -1.58 3.82
C GLY A 197 -3.40 -1.13 3.13
N GLY A 198 -3.33 -0.99 1.80
CA GLY A 198 -4.48 -0.69 0.95
C GLY A 198 -5.37 -1.90 0.71
N ASP A 199 -6.41 -1.69 -0.08
CA ASP A 199 -7.46 -2.66 -0.37
C ASP A 199 -7.07 -3.74 -1.40
N GLY A 200 -5.94 -3.57 -2.09
CA GLY A 200 -5.45 -4.48 -3.12
C GLY A 200 -6.42 -4.76 -4.28
N ALA A 201 -7.44 -3.91 -4.44
CA ALA A 201 -8.58 -4.09 -5.35
C ALA A 201 -8.42 -3.27 -6.64
N SER A 202 -9.34 -3.45 -7.58
CA SER A 202 -9.31 -2.70 -8.84
C SER A 202 -9.46 -1.19 -8.61
N PHE A 203 -8.60 -0.40 -9.25
CA PHE A 203 -8.77 1.04 -9.35
C PHE A 203 -9.71 1.47 -10.48
N GLY A 204 -10.07 0.56 -11.39
CA GLY A 204 -10.76 0.88 -12.65
C GLY A 204 -12.27 0.71 -12.61
N PHE A 205 -12.80 -0.06 -11.67
CA PHE A 205 -14.21 -0.38 -11.54
C PHE A 205 -14.56 -0.75 -10.10
N ALA A 206 -15.86 -0.83 -9.78
CA ALA A 206 -16.32 -1.22 -8.46
C ALA A 206 -16.10 -2.72 -8.32
N ASP A 207 -15.03 -3.08 -7.61
CA ASP A 207 -14.58 -4.45 -7.40
C ASP A 207 -15.17 -4.97 -6.10
N TRP A 208 -15.98 -6.02 -6.23
CA TRP A 208 -16.57 -6.80 -5.15
C TRP A 208 -16.21 -8.29 -5.28
N GLY A 209 -15.13 -8.62 -5.99
CA GLY A 209 -14.67 -9.99 -6.22
C GLY A 209 -15.35 -10.72 -7.38
N GLN A 210 -15.82 -9.99 -8.40
CA GLN A 210 -16.49 -10.56 -9.58
C GLN A 210 -15.53 -11.10 -10.65
N ASP A 211 -14.25 -10.70 -10.62
CA ASP A 211 -13.27 -10.97 -11.68
C ASP A 211 -12.04 -11.72 -11.15
N GLY A 212 -11.12 -12.12 -12.04
CA GLY A 212 -9.83 -12.69 -11.70
C GLY A 212 -9.51 -14.03 -12.36
N ASN A 213 -8.28 -14.52 -12.15
CA ASN A 213 -7.82 -15.80 -12.68
C ASN A 213 -7.04 -16.63 -11.64
N PRO A 214 -7.69 -17.62 -10.98
CA PRO A 214 -9.13 -17.89 -11.06
C PRO A 214 -9.95 -16.70 -10.52
N VAL A 215 -11.21 -16.58 -10.93
CA VAL A 215 -12.12 -15.52 -10.45
C VAL A 215 -12.18 -15.52 -8.93
N ASN A 216 -12.25 -14.35 -8.28
CA ASN A 216 -12.15 -14.22 -6.83
C ASN A 216 -10.89 -14.94 -6.28
N PRO A 217 -9.67 -14.55 -6.72
CA PRO A 217 -8.45 -15.26 -6.37
C PRO A 217 -8.08 -15.14 -4.89
N CYS A 218 -8.61 -14.13 -4.18
CA CYS A 218 -8.44 -13.96 -2.74
C CYS A 218 -9.33 -14.90 -1.91
N GLY A 219 -10.36 -15.49 -2.52
CA GLY A 219 -11.24 -16.44 -1.85
C GLY A 219 -12.27 -15.77 -0.94
N ASP A 220 -12.71 -14.59 -1.35
CA ASP A 220 -13.58 -13.73 -0.57
C ASP A 220 -15.01 -14.31 -0.46
N PRO A 221 -15.71 -14.12 0.66
CA PRO A 221 -17.05 -14.67 0.86
C PRO A 221 -18.10 -14.05 -0.08
N PRO A 222 -19.22 -14.76 -0.28
CA PRO A 222 -19.55 -16.10 0.22
C PRO A 222 -18.95 -17.23 -0.65
N GLY A 223 -18.12 -16.88 -1.63
CA GLY A 223 -17.54 -17.82 -2.59
C GLY A 223 -16.21 -18.39 -2.12
N ALA A 224 -15.73 -19.40 -2.84
CA ALA A 224 -14.34 -19.84 -2.78
C ALA A 224 -13.60 -19.39 -4.05
N PRO A 225 -12.25 -19.45 -4.10
CA PRO A 225 -11.53 -19.17 -5.33
C PRO A 225 -12.07 -19.93 -6.54
N GLY A 226 -12.32 -19.21 -7.63
CA GLY A 226 -13.02 -19.66 -8.82
C GLY A 226 -14.51 -19.32 -8.88
N THR A 227 -15.06 -18.65 -7.85
CA THR A 227 -16.49 -18.28 -7.78
C THR A 227 -16.66 -16.78 -8.01
N ALA A 228 -17.34 -16.40 -9.10
CA ALA A 228 -17.74 -15.01 -9.31
C ALA A 228 -18.74 -14.55 -8.24
N LEU A 229 -18.37 -13.51 -7.49
CA LEU A 229 -19.24 -12.93 -6.48
C LEU A 229 -20.30 -12.02 -7.11
N THR A 230 -21.46 -11.93 -6.47
CA THR A 230 -22.60 -11.14 -6.96
C THR A 230 -23.25 -10.34 -5.83
N PRO A 231 -23.66 -9.08 -6.07
CA PRO A 231 -24.49 -8.34 -5.14
C PRO A 231 -25.85 -9.05 -4.89
N PRO A 232 -26.46 -8.86 -3.71
CA PRO A 232 -26.04 -7.92 -2.67
C PRO A 232 -25.07 -8.53 -1.64
N THR A 233 -24.72 -9.82 -1.76
CA THR A 233 -23.99 -10.56 -0.72
C THR A 233 -22.48 -10.65 -0.95
N ALA A 234 -21.94 -10.05 -2.00
CA ALA A 234 -20.50 -10.07 -2.26
C ALA A 234 -19.72 -9.34 -1.16
N GLU A 235 -18.58 -9.90 -0.75
CA GLU A 235 -17.71 -9.34 0.31
C GLU A 235 -16.25 -9.19 -0.17
N GLY A 236 -15.99 -9.41 -1.46
CA GLY A 236 -14.63 -9.37 -2.03
C GLY A 236 -14.17 -8.04 -2.59
N GLY A 237 -13.02 -8.06 -3.27
CA GLY A 237 -12.47 -6.87 -3.91
C GLY A 237 -12.16 -5.77 -2.89
N ALA A 238 -12.68 -4.55 -3.11
CA ALA A 238 -12.47 -3.44 -2.18
C ALA A 238 -13.28 -3.57 -0.88
N LEU A 239 -14.27 -4.47 -0.83
CA LEU A 239 -15.08 -4.69 0.38
C LEU A 239 -14.27 -5.36 1.51
N ARG A 240 -13.09 -5.90 1.21
CA ARG A 240 -12.13 -6.36 2.21
C ARG A 240 -11.70 -5.26 3.18
N SER A 241 -11.74 -3.99 2.75
CA SER A 241 -11.58 -2.85 3.66
C SER A 241 -12.66 -2.77 4.74
N GLN A 242 -13.75 -3.53 4.64
CA GLN A 242 -14.86 -3.60 5.61
C GLN A 242 -14.96 -4.97 6.29
N ASP A 243 -13.96 -5.83 6.17
CA ASP A 243 -14.02 -7.24 6.58
C ASP A 243 -14.27 -7.45 8.10
N LEU A 244 -13.92 -6.47 8.93
CA LEU A 244 -14.31 -6.46 10.35
C LEU A 244 -15.83 -6.44 10.59
N ARG A 245 -16.64 -6.19 9.56
CA ARG A 245 -18.11 -6.17 9.61
C ARG A 245 -18.73 -7.48 9.13
N THR A 246 -17.92 -8.39 8.62
CA THR A 246 -18.30 -9.69 8.09
C THR A 246 -17.79 -10.80 9.01
N SER A 247 -18.28 -12.02 8.77
CA SER A 247 -17.94 -13.17 9.62
C SER A 247 -17.93 -14.49 8.84
N GLY A 248 -17.84 -14.41 7.51
CA GLY A 248 -17.84 -15.57 6.63
C GLY A 248 -16.50 -16.32 6.62
N ASP A 249 -15.44 -15.64 7.05
CA ASP A 249 -14.04 -16.00 6.90
C ASP A 249 -13.16 -15.30 7.97
N PRO A 250 -11.86 -15.66 8.05
CA PRO A 250 -10.90 -14.93 8.89
C PRO A 250 -10.71 -13.49 8.40
N VAL A 251 -10.53 -12.57 9.34
CA VAL A 251 -10.39 -11.13 9.02
C VAL A 251 -9.09 -10.90 8.24
N SER A 252 -9.18 -10.23 7.10
CA SER A 252 -8.06 -9.73 6.30
C SER A 252 -7.54 -8.39 6.83
N LEU A 253 -6.29 -8.04 6.48
CA LEU A 253 -5.65 -6.78 6.87
C LEU A 253 -5.76 -5.69 5.79
N ASP A 254 -6.44 -6.00 4.68
CA ASP A 254 -6.69 -5.10 3.56
C ASP A 254 -7.45 -3.83 4.02
N GLY A 255 -7.01 -2.67 3.53
CA GLY A 255 -7.63 -1.38 3.86
C GLY A 255 -7.59 -1.00 5.34
N ALA A 256 -6.53 -1.38 6.06
CA ALA A 256 -6.43 -1.19 7.51
C ALA A 256 -5.10 -0.56 7.97
N ILE A 257 -5.15 0.02 9.18
CA ILE A 257 -3.99 0.42 9.99
C ILE A 257 -3.86 -0.56 11.14
N LEU A 258 -2.66 -1.13 11.28
CA LEU A 258 -2.31 -2.08 12.33
C LEU A 258 -1.44 -1.44 13.38
N ARG A 259 -1.53 -1.94 14.61
CA ARG A 259 -0.60 -1.64 15.70
C ARG A 259 -0.06 -2.95 16.29
N VAL A 260 1.21 -3.24 16.07
CA VAL A 260 1.79 -4.56 16.33
C VAL A 260 3.10 -4.51 17.10
N ASN A 261 3.40 -5.59 17.81
CA ASN A 261 4.64 -5.79 18.52
C ASN A 261 5.80 -6.02 17.52
N PRO A 262 6.90 -5.27 17.62
CA PRO A 262 8.02 -5.33 16.66
C PRO A 262 8.84 -6.63 16.71
N ASP A 263 8.70 -7.46 17.74
CA ASP A 263 9.43 -8.73 17.84
C ASP A 263 8.66 -9.90 17.24
N THR A 264 7.32 -9.82 17.26
CA THR A 264 6.43 -10.96 17.01
C THR A 264 5.38 -10.73 15.93
N GLY A 265 5.07 -9.49 15.57
CA GLY A 265 3.94 -9.17 14.68
C GLY A 265 2.55 -9.37 15.31
N ALA A 266 2.47 -9.76 16.59
CA ALA A 266 1.21 -9.89 17.31
C ALA A 266 0.64 -8.52 17.69
N ALA A 267 -0.68 -8.45 17.89
CA ALA A 267 -1.33 -7.30 18.49
C ALA A 267 -0.76 -6.99 19.89
N LEU A 268 -0.71 -5.71 20.27
CA LEU A 268 -0.36 -5.34 21.64
C LEU A 268 -1.57 -5.55 22.59
N PRO A 269 -1.34 -5.79 23.90
CA PRO A 269 -2.41 -6.08 24.86
C PRO A 269 -3.47 -4.98 25.03
N ASN A 270 -3.17 -3.77 24.59
CA ASN A 270 -4.06 -2.61 24.68
C ASN A 270 -4.56 -2.13 23.30
N ASN A 271 -4.56 -3.00 22.30
CA ASN A 271 -5.28 -2.75 21.06
C ASN A 271 -6.81 -2.82 21.31
N PRO A 272 -7.61 -2.04 20.57
CA PRO A 272 -9.06 -1.94 20.77
C PRO A 272 -9.79 -3.28 20.62
N LEU A 273 -9.30 -4.16 19.74
CA LEU A 273 -9.91 -5.45 19.43
C LEU A 273 -9.20 -6.65 20.08
N ILE A 274 -8.40 -6.44 21.14
CA ILE A 274 -7.57 -7.51 21.72
C ILE A 274 -8.37 -8.74 22.19
N ALA A 275 -9.66 -8.55 22.53
CA ALA A 275 -10.56 -9.63 22.97
C ALA A 275 -11.24 -10.39 21.81
N ASN A 276 -11.10 -9.93 20.56
CA ASN A 276 -11.60 -10.64 19.39
C ASN A 276 -10.91 -12.02 19.29
N PRO A 277 -11.58 -13.11 18.89
CA PRO A 277 -10.91 -14.41 18.71
C PRO A 277 -9.89 -14.42 17.56
N ASP A 278 -10.13 -13.65 16.50
CA ASP A 278 -9.30 -13.57 15.31
C ASP A 278 -8.03 -12.73 15.55
N ASP A 279 -6.87 -13.25 15.17
CA ASP A 279 -5.59 -12.57 15.41
C ASP A 279 -5.38 -11.33 14.52
N ASN A 280 -5.89 -11.32 13.30
CA ASN A 280 -5.84 -10.16 12.42
C ASN A 280 -6.76 -9.06 12.94
N ALA A 281 -7.96 -9.40 13.39
CA ALA A 281 -8.84 -8.43 14.04
C ALA A 281 -8.16 -7.75 15.25
N LYS A 282 -7.44 -8.50 16.10
CA LYS A 282 -6.69 -7.92 17.23
C LYS A 282 -5.65 -6.89 16.81
N ARG A 283 -5.06 -7.02 15.61
CA ARG A 283 -3.98 -6.14 15.12
C ARG A 283 -4.52 -4.79 14.63
N ILE A 284 -5.77 -4.75 14.15
CA ILE A 284 -6.38 -3.58 13.53
C ILE A 284 -6.72 -2.53 14.59
N ILE A 285 -6.31 -1.29 14.32
CA ILE A 285 -6.72 -0.10 15.08
C ILE A 285 -7.64 0.82 14.29
N ALA A 286 -7.61 0.75 12.96
CA ALA A 286 -8.58 1.39 12.09
C ALA A 286 -8.69 0.63 10.76
N TYR A 287 -9.83 0.73 10.10
CA TYR A 287 -10.15 0.06 8.83
C TYR A 287 -11.03 0.94 7.94
N GLY A 288 -11.46 0.43 6.79
CA GLY A 288 -12.28 1.18 5.85
C GLY A 288 -11.47 2.21 5.07
N LEU A 289 -10.23 1.87 4.71
CA LEU A 289 -9.32 2.70 3.92
C LEU A 289 -9.11 2.11 2.53
N ARG A 290 -8.77 2.96 1.56
CA ARG A 290 -8.51 2.53 0.17
C ARG A 290 -7.04 2.28 -0.09
N ASN A 291 -6.24 3.33 0.05
CA ASN A 291 -4.81 3.36 -0.19
C ASN A 291 -4.12 4.31 0.82
N PRO A 292 -4.01 3.90 2.10
CA PRO A 292 -3.37 4.67 3.15
C PRO A 292 -1.84 4.66 2.99
N PHE A 293 -1.35 5.42 2.01
CA PHE A 293 0.01 5.31 1.48
C PHE A 293 1.09 5.84 2.43
N ARG A 294 0.76 6.84 3.26
CA ARG A 294 1.67 7.47 4.22
C ARG A 294 0.99 7.72 5.55
N THR A 295 1.60 7.20 6.60
CA THR A 295 1.20 7.37 8.00
C THR A 295 2.32 8.06 8.77
N THR A 296 1.95 8.90 9.74
CA THR A 296 2.88 9.50 10.70
C THR A 296 2.24 9.61 12.07
N ILE A 297 3.08 9.64 13.11
CA ILE A 297 2.64 9.93 14.48
C ILE A 297 2.92 11.39 14.78
N ARG A 298 1.91 12.12 15.24
CA ARG A 298 2.10 13.53 15.58
C ARG A 298 3.07 13.64 16.77
N PRO A 299 4.20 14.37 16.61
CA PRO A 299 5.22 14.44 17.66
C PRO A 299 4.67 14.90 19.01
N GLY A 300 5.06 14.21 20.08
CA GLY A 300 4.62 14.50 21.45
C GLY A 300 3.21 14.03 21.80
N THR A 301 2.55 13.28 20.91
CA THR A 301 1.21 12.70 21.13
C THR A 301 1.15 11.24 20.66
N ASN A 302 0.00 10.59 20.84
CA ASN A 302 -0.29 9.28 20.26
C ASN A 302 -1.19 9.37 19.01
N GLU A 303 -1.44 10.58 18.49
CA GLU A 303 -2.31 10.74 17.32
C GLU A 303 -1.65 10.15 16.08
N VAL A 304 -2.37 9.27 15.39
CA VAL A 304 -1.97 8.72 14.10
C VAL A 304 -2.63 9.53 13.00
N TRP A 305 -1.82 10.00 12.05
CA TRP A 305 -2.27 10.77 10.90
C TRP A 305 -1.91 10.02 9.63
N LEU A 306 -2.86 9.89 8.72
CA LEU A 306 -2.65 9.16 7.47
C LEU A 306 -3.24 9.93 6.29
N GLY A 307 -2.53 9.89 5.15
CA GLY A 307 -3.09 10.24 3.86
C GLY A 307 -3.68 9.00 3.21
N ASP A 308 -4.95 9.05 2.84
CA ASP A 308 -5.65 7.99 2.11
C ASP A 308 -6.05 8.48 0.72
N VAL A 309 -5.66 7.71 -0.31
CA VAL A 309 -5.91 8.06 -1.70
C VAL A 309 -7.24 7.47 -2.15
N GLY A 310 -8.24 8.33 -2.39
CA GLY A 310 -9.58 7.93 -2.83
C GLY A 310 -9.64 7.50 -4.30
N TRP A 311 -10.84 7.24 -4.82
CA TRP A 311 -11.00 6.67 -6.16
C TRP A 311 -10.85 7.71 -7.27
N GLY A 312 -11.68 8.73 -7.26
CA GLY A 312 -11.69 9.72 -8.34
C GLY A 312 -12.31 11.06 -8.00
N GLU A 313 -13.00 11.18 -6.86
CA GLU A 313 -13.60 12.44 -6.43
C GLU A 313 -12.86 13.07 -5.26
N TRP A 314 -12.53 12.29 -4.22
CA TRP A 314 -12.01 12.82 -2.97
C TRP A 314 -10.71 12.16 -2.55
N GLU A 315 -9.85 12.96 -1.94
CA GLU A 315 -8.66 12.53 -1.25
C GLU A 315 -8.79 12.93 0.22
N GLU A 316 -8.14 12.17 1.10
CA GLU A 316 -8.41 12.24 2.52
C GLU A 316 -7.14 12.38 3.36
N ILE A 317 -7.26 13.21 4.39
CA ILE A 317 -6.42 13.12 5.59
C ILE A 317 -7.28 12.56 6.69
N ASN A 318 -6.90 11.39 7.19
CA ASN A 318 -7.57 10.65 8.23
C ASN A 318 -6.76 10.72 9.53
N LYS A 319 -7.46 10.63 10.67
CA LYS A 319 -6.88 10.78 12.00
C LYS A 319 -7.44 9.72 12.95
N ILE A 320 -6.54 9.09 13.70
CA ILE A 320 -6.86 8.26 14.87
C ILE A 320 -6.37 9.03 16.10
N ASP A 321 -7.30 9.51 16.93
CA ASP A 321 -6.97 10.34 18.09
C ASP A 321 -6.22 9.55 19.16
N ASN A 322 -6.63 8.31 19.41
CA ASN A 322 -6.01 7.44 20.39
C ASN A 322 -6.05 5.97 19.95
N PRO A 323 -4.93 5.40 19.47
CA PRO A 323 -4.88 4.03 18.95
C PRO A 323 -4.95 2.93 20.05
N THR A 324 -5.22 3.32 21.30
CA THR A 324 -5.25 2.43 22.47
C THR A 324 -6.53 2.54 23.30
N ASP A 325 -7.51 3.31 22.83
CA ASP A 325 -8.84 3.26 23.43
C ASP A 325 -9.62 2.05 22.91
N ALA A 326 -10.92 1.97 23.23
CA ALA A 326 -11.77 0.86 22.81
C ALA A 326 -12.44 1.11 21.44
N THR A 327 -12.11 2.21 20.76
CA THR A 327 -12.66 2.59 19.47
C THR A 327 -11.80 2.01 18.36
N VAL A 328 -12.46 1.55 17.30
CA VAL A 328 -11.81 1.22 16.03
C VAL A 328 -12.45 2.12 14.98
N GLU A 329 -11.67 3.06 14.45
CA GLU A 329 -12.18 3.95 13.41
C GLU A 329 -12.44 3.15 12.12
N ASN A 330 -13.63 3.38 11.53
CA ASN A 330 -13.97 2.88 10.21
C ASN A 330 -14.07 4.07 9.26
N PHE A 331 -13.12 4.26 8.35
CA PHE A 331 -13.12 5.41 7.43
C PHE A 331 -14.08 5.25 6.23
N GLY A 332 -14.79 4.12 6.15
CA GLY A 332 -15.98 3.96 5.33
C GLY A 332 -15.75 3.47 3.90
N TRP A 333 -14.51 3.43 3.39
CA TRP A 333 -14.22 2.84 2.07
C TRP A 333 -14.55 1.34 2.05
N PRO A 334 -15.19 0.79 1.00
CA PRO A 334 -15.49 1.43 -0.29
C PRO A 334 -16.88 2.07 -0.39
N CYS A 335 -17.67 2.00 0.68
CA CYS A 335 -19.04 2.52 0.69
C CYS A 335 -19.05 4.07 0.71
N TYR A 336 -18.03 4.68 1.29
CA TYR A 336 -17.81 6.13 1.28
C TYR A 336 -16.51 6.49 0.58
N GLU A 337 -16.52 7.64 -0.09
CA GLU A 337 -15.35 8.34 -0.59
C GLU A 337 -15.46 9.81 -0.15
N GLY A 338 -14.54 10.26 0.70
CA GLY A 338 -14.68 11.50 1.45
C GLY A 338 -15.88 11.43 2.41
N ARG A 339 -16.81 12.38 2.27
CA ARG A 339 -18.05 12.43 3.06
C ARG A 339 -19.27 11.88 2.33
N ASN A 340 -19.10 11.41 1.10
CA ASN A 340 -20.20 11.03 0.23
C ASN A 340 -20.22 9.52 0.01
N ARG A 341 -21.41 8.98 -0.27
CA ARG A 341 -21.51 7.59 -0.72
C ARG A 341 -20.79 7.44 -2.05
N GLN A 342 -20.02 6.35 -2.17
CA GLN A 342 -19.31 6.05 -3.39
C GLN A 342 -20.32 5.51 -4.42
N GLY A 343 -20.48 6.20 -5.55
CA GLY A 343 -21.59 5.94 -6.47
C GLY A 343 -21.60 4.54 -7.10
N GLY A 344 -20.44 3.92 -7.32
CA GLY A 344 -20.33 2.56 -7.85
C GLY A 344 -20.79 1.51 -6.85
N TYR A 345 -20.40 1.64 -5.58
CA TYR A 345 -20.79 0.71 -4.52
C TYR A 345 -22.22 0.94 -4.01
N ASP A 346 -22.70 2.20 -3.99
CA ASP A 346 -24.11 2.54 -3.74
C ASP A 346 -25.02 1.96 -4.84
N ALA A 347 -24.64 2.10 -6.11
CA ALA A 347 -25.40 1.52 -7.22
C ALA A 347 -25.42 -0.02 -7.23
N ALA A 348 -24.38 -0.67 -6.69
CA ALA A 348 -24.32 -2.12 -6.57
C ALA A 348 -25.27 -2.68 -5.50
N ASN A 349 -25.78 -1.84 -4.58
CA ASN A 349 -26.73 -2.21 -3.52
C ASN A 349 -26.23 -3.42 -2.70
N LEU A 350 -24.97 -3.33 -2.26
CA LEU A 350 -24.29 -4.36 -1.46
C LEU A 350 -24.73 -4.28 0.00
N ASN A 351 -25.06 -5.42 0.61
CA ASN A 351 -25.56 -5.50 1.98
C ASN A 351 -24.64 -4.79 2.98
N ILE A 352 -23.33 -4.94 2.83
CA ILE A 352 -22.33 -4.33 3.72
C ILE A 352 -22.38 -2.80 3.67
N CYS A 353 -22.58 -2.23 2.47
CA CYS A 353 -22.72 -0.79 2.28
C CYS A 353 -24.10 -0.28 2.69
N GLU A 354 -25.19 -0.97 2.33
CA GLU A 354 -26.54 -0.61 2.77
C GLU A 354 -26.66 -0.58 4.30
N ALA A 355 -26.02 -1.53 4.99
CA ALA A 355 -25.94 -1.55 6.44
C ALA A 355 -25.17 -0.34 7.01
N LEU A 356 -24.08 0.07 6.34
CA LEU A 356 -23.29 1.23 6.74
C LEU A 356 -24.04 2.55 6.50
N TYR A 357 -24.78 2.65 5.39
CA TYR A 357 -25.61 3.80 5.05
C TYR A 357 -26.81 3.99 5.98
N GLY A 358 -27.40 2.89 6.42
CA GLY A 358 -28.59 2.88 7.28
C GLY A 358 -28.30 3.19 8.76
N SER A 359 -27.03 3.29 9.14
CA SER A 359 -26.61 3.42 10.54
C SER A 359 -25.95 4.78 10.79
N ALA A 360 -26.44 5.53 11.79
CA ALA A 360 -25.81 6.79 12.18
C ALA A 360 -24.47 6.51 12.90
N ASN A 361 -23.44 7.32 12.60
CA ASN A 361 -22.12 7.30 13.23
C ASN A 361 -21.34 5.98 13.11
N THR A 362 -21.57 5.19 12.05
CA THR A 362 -20.84 3.92 11.83
C THR A 362 -19.59 4.05 10.99
N HIS A 363 -19.34 5.22 10.40
CA HIS A 363 -18.05 5.57 9.82
C HIS A 363 -17.53 6.85 10.46
N THR A 364 -16.21 6.96 10.54
CA THR A 364 -15.46 8.12 10.96
C THR A 364 -15.23 8.99 9.73
N GLU A 365 -15.73 10.23 9.76
CA GLU A 365 -15.45 11.17 8.67
C GLU A 365 -13.96 11.51 8.62
N PRO A 366 -13.41 11.75 7.42
CA PRO A 366 -12.05 12.25 7.30
C PRO A 366 -11.86 13.58 8.01
N PHE A 367 -10.68 13.75 8.62
CA PHE A 367 -10.29 15.01 9.25
C PHE A 367 -10.30 16.15 8.23
N TYR A 368 -9.79 15.88 7.03
CA TYR A 368 -9.82 16.81 5.91
C TYR A 368 -10.04 16.05 4.61
N THR A 369 -10.84 16.64 3.71
CA THR A 369 -11.03 16.13 2.34
C THR A 369 -10.70 17.22 1.34
N TYR A 370 -10.13 16.81 0.21
CA TYR A 370 -9.94 17.69 -0.94
C TYR A 370 -10.29 16.96 -2.22
N HIS A 371 -10.71 17.70 -3.24
CA HIS A 371 -11.10 17.08 -4.51
C HIS A 371 -9.86 16.47 -5.20
N HIS A 372 -9.99 15.29 -5.82
CA HIS A 372 -8.90 14.55 -6.47
C HIS A 372 -8.07 15.41 -7.43
N ASN A 373 -8.75 16.21 -8.24
CA ASN A 373 -8.11 17.13 -9.19
C ASN A 373 -7.66 18.48 -8.59
N ALA A 374 -7.82 18.71 -7.29
CA ALA A 374 -7.42 19.96 -6.64
C ALA A 374 -5.93 19.97 -6.32
N LYS A 375 -5.31 21.16 -6.40
CA LYS A 375 -3.98 21.38 -5.83
C LYS A 375 -4.12 21.46 -4.31
N VAL A 376 -3.34 20.65 -3.60
CA VAL A 376 -3.34 20.59 -2.12
C VAL A 376 -2.57 21.77 -1.49
N VAL A 377 -1.90 22.57 -2.31
CA VAL A 377 -1.22 23.80 -1.91
C VAL A 377 -1.71 24.98 -2.76
N PRO A 378 -1.88 26.18 -2.18
CA PRO A 378 -2.39 27.38 -2.86
C PRO A 378 -1.65 27.78 -4.14
#